data_AF-T1D600-F1
#
_entry.id   AF-T1D600-F1
#
_cell.length_a   1.000
_cell.length_b   1.000
_cell.length_c   1.000
_cell.angle_alpha   90.00
_cell.angle_beta   90.00
_cell.angle_gamma   90.00
#
_symmetry.space_group_name_H-M   'P 1'
#
loop_
_entity.id
_entity.type
_entity.pdbx_description
1 polymer ?
#
loop_
_entity_poly.entity_id
_entity_poly.type
_entity_poly.pdbx_seq_one_letter_code
_entity_poly.pdbx_strand_id
1 'polypeptide(L)' 'MLIALGYAGWEPGQLERELRDNAWLTVAADNELLFEVPLEQRWSAAAARMGVDAQRLAHYAGNA' A
#
# COMPACT_ATOMS: atom_id res chain seq x y z
N MET A 1 -15.64 7.17 11.17
CA MET A 1 -15.01 8.51 11.09
C MET A 1 -13.50 8.31 11.11
N LEU A 2 -12.78 8.78 10.08
CA LEU A 2 -11.33 8.68 9.99
C LEU A 2 -10.71 9.98 10.53
N ILE A 3 -9.80 9.87 11.50
CA ILE A 3 -8.96 10.97 11.96
C ILE A 3 -7.51 10.56 11.71
N ALA A 4 -6.78 11.38 10.95
CA ALA A 4 -5.35 11.20 10.71
C ALA A 4 -4.61 12.47 11.18
N LEU A 5 -3.46 12.28 11.81
CA LEU A 5 -2.58 13.36 12.22
C LEU A 5 -1.23 13.20 11.51
N GLY A 6 -0.83 14.24 10.76
CA GLY A 6 0.33 14.18 9.88
C GLY A 6 -0.03 13.76 8.46
N TYR A 7 0.94 13.88 7.54
CA TYR A 7 0.81 13.47 6.15
C TYR A 7 2.08 12.78 5.70
N ALA A 8 1.93 11.82 4.79
CA ALA A 8 3.05 11.32 4.02
C ALA A 8 3.25 12.25 2.81
N GLY A 9 4.48 12.69 2.60
CA GLY A 9 4.86 13.52 1.46
C GLY A 9 6.15 12.99 0.85
N TRP A 10 6.29 13.17 -0.44
CA TRP A 10 7.47 12.79 -1.20
C TRP A 10 8.16 14.02 -1.74
N GLU A 11 9.48 14.01 -1.77
CA GLU A 11 10.27 14.99 -2.49
C GLU A 11 10.10 14.83 -4.01
N PRO A 12 10.42 15.85 -4.83
CA PRO A 12 10.33 15.75 -6.27
C PRO A 12 11.10 14.53 -6.83
N GLY A 13 10.38 13.68 -7.58
CA GLY A 13 10.95 12.49 -8.21
C GLY A 13 11.20 11.31 -7.26
N GLN A 14 10.93 11.45 -5.95
CA GLN A 14 11.18 10.39 -4.97
C GLN A 14 10.19 9.24 -5.15
N LEU A 15 8.90 9.54 -5.24
CA LEU A 15 7.86 8.53 -5.42
C LEU A 15 8.12 7.70 -6.69
N GLU A 16 8.49 8.35 -7.79
CA GLU A 16 8.80 7.69 -9.06
C GLU A 16 10.05 6.81 -8.98
N ARG A 17 11.07 7.22 -8.21
CA ARG A 17 12.23 6.37 -7.92
C ARG A 17 11.82 5.14 -7.12
N GLU A 18 11.08 5.32 -6.03
CA GLU A 18 10.67 4.23 -5.15
C GLU A 18 9.71 3.24 -5.85
N LEU A 19 8.86 3.73 -6.75
CA LEU A 19 8.03 2.87 -7.60
C LEU A 19 8.86 2.04 -8.58
N ARG A 20 9.92 2.61 -9.18
CA ARG A 20 10.83 1.86 -10.06
C ARG A 20 11.65 0.82 -9.31
N ASP A 21 12.03 1.11 -8.07
CA ASP A 21 12.79 0.21 -7.21
C ASP A 21 11.91 -0.88 -6.57
N ASN A 22 10.62 -0.96 -6.94
CA ASN A 22 9.61 -1.86 -6.38
C ASN A 22 9.45 -1.73 -4.85
N ALA A 23 9.77 -0.56 -4.30
CA ALA A 23 9.60 -0.26 -2.88
C ALA A 23 8.13 0.02 -2.52
N TRP A 24 7.34 0.50 -3.49
CA TRP A 24 5.89 0.68 -3.34
C TRP A 24 5.10 -0.10 -4.38
N LEU A 25 3.96 -0.62 -3.94
CA LEU A 25 2.94 -1.24 -4.79
C LEU A 25 1.71 -0.35 -4.84
N THR A 26 1.15 -0.14 -6.03
CA THR A 26 -0.01 0.75 -6.22
C THR A 26 -1.26 -0.05 -6.56
N VAL A 27 -2.36 0.27 -5.88
CA VAL A 27 -3.70 -0.27 -6.14
C VAL A 27 -4.67 0.89 -6.28
N ALA A 28 -5.75 0.70 -7.04
CA ALA A 28 -6.81 1.70 -7.15
C ALA A 28 -7.37 2.03 -5.75
N ALA A 29 -7.60 3.32 -5.50
CA ALA A 29 -8.22 3.76 -4.26
C ALA A 29 -9.67 3.26 -4.19
N ASP A 30 -10.04 2.74 -3.03
CA ASP A 30 -11.36 2.17 -2.79
C ASP A 30 -11.88 2.60 -1.42
N ASN A 31 -13.10 3.14 -1.38
CA ASN A 31 -13.72 3.63 -0.15
C ASN A 31 -14.00 2.52 0.86
N GLU A 32 -14.39 1.33 0.40
CA GLU A 32 -14.60 0.18 1.27
C GLU A 32 -13.29 -0.20 1.95
N LEU A 33 -12.17 -0.18 1.20
CA LEU A 33 -10.84 -0.45 1.75
C LEU A 33 -10.42 0.59 2.80
N LEU A 34 -10.68 1.86 2.52
CA LEU A 34 -10.25 2.98 3.36
C LEU A 34 -11.10 3.13 4.63
N PHE A 35 -12.40 2.88 4.55
CA PHE A 35 -13.34 3.22 5.62
C PHE A 35 -14.04 2.02 6.25
N GLU A 36 -14.24 0.92 5.52
CA GLU A 36 -15.03 -0.23 6.00
C GLU A 36 -14.14 -1.39 6.46
N VAL A 37 -13.03 -1.64 5.76
CA VAL A 37 -12.10 -2.72 6.11
C VAL A 37 -11.30 -2.38 7.38
N PRO A 38 -11.26 -3.30 8.38
CA PRO A 38 -10.43 -3.15 9.58
C PRO A 38 -8.96 -2.96 9.23
N LEU A 39 -8.24 -2.14 10.01
CA LEU A 39 -6.85 -1.76 9.72
C LEU A 39 -5.93 -2.98 9.53
N GLU A 40 -6.07 -3.99 10.37
CA GLU A 40 -5.26 -5.23 10.32
C GLU A 40 -5.47 -6.02 9.02
N GLN A 41 -6.65 -5.91 8.42
CA GLN A 41 -7.02 -6.65 7.20
C GLN A 41 -6.81 -5.80 5.94
N ARG A 42 -6.69 -4.49 6.09
CA ARG A 42 -6.62 -3.54 4.98
C ARG A 42 -5.45 -3.81 4.04
N TRP A 43 -4.28 -4.15 4.56
CA TRP A 43 -3.12 -4.48 3.73
C TRP A 43 -3.36 -5.75 2.88
N SER A 44 -3.90 -6.80 3.51
CA SER A 44 -4.22 -8.05 2.81
C SER A 44 -5.32 -7.86 1.77
N ALA A 45 -6.38 -7.10 2.09
CA ALA A 45 -7.45 -6.78 1.18
C ALA A 45 -6.97 -5.92 -0.02
N ALA A 46 -6.03 -5.00 0.22
CA ALA A 46 -5.40 -4.19 -0.84
C ALA A 46 -4.58 -5.07 -1.80
N ALA A 47 -3.77 -5.99 -1.26
CA ALA A 47 -2.98 -6.93 -2.05
C ALA A 47 -3.89 -7.85 -2.90
N ALA A 48 -4.95 -8.40 -2.28
CA ALA A 48 -5.93 -9.23 -2.97
C ALA A 48 -6.60 -8.51 -4.16
N ARG A 49 -6.90 -7.20 -4.04
CA ARG A 49 -7.46 -6.38 -5.12
C ARG A 49 -6.49 -6.13 -6.28
N MET A 50 -5.20 -6.17 -6.02
CA MET A 50 -4.17 -6.13 -7.07
C MET A 50 -4.08 -7.45 -7.85
N GLY A 51 -4.81 -8.49 -7.42
CA GLY A 51 -4.64 -9.86 -7.92
C GLY A 51 -3.33 -10.49 -7.45
N VAL A 52 -2.66 -9.87 -6.48
CA VAL A 52 -1.40 -10.34 -5.93
C VAL A 52 -1.68 -11.02 -4.61
N ASP A 53 -1.36 -12.30 -4.55
CA ASP A 53 -1.51 -13.08 -3.32
C ASP A 53 -0.55 -12.52 -2.26
N ALA A 54 -1.12 -11.97 -1.17
CA ALA A 54 -0.38 -11.34 -0.08
C ALA A 54 0.72 -12.27 0.49
N GLN A 55 0.50 -13.59 0.41
CA GLN A 55 1.47 -14.61 0.82
C GLN A 55 2.70 -14.69 -0.09
N ARG A 56 2.59 -14.25 -1.37
CA ARG A 56 3.72 -14.19 -2.32
C ARG A 56 4.51 -12.89 -2.21
N LEU A 57 3.87 -11.80 -1.76
CA LEU A 57 4.52 -10.50 -1.55
C LEU A 57 5.33 -10.40 -0.25
N ALA A 58 4.94 -11.12 0.80
CA ALA A 58 5.67 -11.16 2.07
C ALA A 58 7.15 -11.59 1.91
N HIS A 59 7.48 -12.27 0.81
CA HIS A 59 8.85 -12.66 0.46
C HIS A 59 9.64 -11.60 -0.32
N TYR A 60 8.99 -10.61 -0.93
CA TYR A 60 9.61 -9.60 -1.80
C TYR A 60 9.78 -8.21 -1.15
N ALA A 61 9.04 -7.91 -0.08
CA ALA A 61 9.17 -6.67 0.70
C ALA A 61 10.36 -6.70 1.69
N GLY A 62 11.50 -7.25 1.25
CA GLY A 62 12.69 -7.43 2.05
C GLY A 62 13.94 -7.32 1.20
N ASN A 63 14.26 -6.11 0.72
CA ASN A 63 15.62 -5.80 0.32
C ASN A 63 16.33 -5.23 1.55
N ALA A 64 17.19 -6.08 2.13
CA ALA A 64 18.22 -5.72 3.10
C ALA A 64 19.42 -5.07 2.39
#